data_AF-A0A6A8M7F6-F1
#
_entry.id   AF-A0A6A8M7F6-F1
#
_cell.length_a   1.000
_cell.length_b   1.000
_cell.length_c   1.000
_cell.angle_alpha   90.00
_cell.angle_beta   90.00
_cell.angle_gamma   90.00
#
_symmetry.space_group_name_H-M   'P 1'
#
loop_
_entity.id
_entity.type
_entity.pdbx_description
1 polymer ?
#
loop_
_entity_poly.entity_id
_entity_poly.type
_entity_poly.pdbx_seq_one_letter_code
_entity_poly.pdbx_strand_id
1 'polypeptide(L)'
;MKKNLKRSKLSVTFYVIACILLVYAVYSIFGSIAYLNTYFKTYGTSLGANLGDAIPYILSNSIVYLIYAILVFIGAVVYDEVRALNPANCYTKAELAAKEAEAKKKEEAKAKAAVEKASKKAAEAEAPVPEEDEADKAAEKEAESETETEAKDAE
;
A
#
# COMPACT_ATOMS: atom_id res chain seq x y z
N MET A 1 14.82 -6.19 29.85
CA MET A 1 14.74 -4.80 29.33
C MET A 1 15.09 -4.82 27.84
N LYS A 2 14.17 -4.44 26.96
CA LYS A 2 14.45 -4.34 25.51
C LYS A 2 15.41 -3.15 25.30
N LYS A 3 16.64 -3.42 24.85
CA LYS A 3 17.63 -2.35 24.64
C LYS A 3 17.30 -1.62 23.34
N ASN A 4 17.23 -0.29 23.39
CA ASN A 4 16.97 0.52 22.20
C ASN A 4 18.25 0.61 21.35
N LEU A 5 18.32 -0.20 20.30
CA LEU A 5 19.45 -0.23 19.39
C LEU A 5 19.47 0.99 18.46
N LYS A 6 20.67 1.52 18.23
CA LYS A 6 20.96 2.42 17.11
C LYS A 6 20.66 1.68 15.81
N ARG A 7 20.02 2.36 14.85
CA ARG A 7 19.71 1.75 13.55
C ARG A 7 20.99 1.24 12.87
N SER A 8 21.01 -0.03 12.49
CA SER A 8 22.02 -0.57 11.57
C SER A 8 21.42 -0.65 10.18
N LYS A 9 22.19 -0.19 9.19
CA LYS A 9 21.85 -0.37 7.78
C LYS A 9 21.67 -1.85 7.46
N LEU A 10 22.53 -2.71 8.01
CA LEU A 10 22.52 -4.15 7.75
C LEU A 10 21.29 -4.86 8.35
N SER A 11 20.90 -4.51 9.59
CA SER A 11 19.65 -5.00 10.20
C SER A 11 18.44 -4.59 9.36
N VAL A 12 18.35 -3.31 9.00
CA VAL A 12 17.28 -2.80 8.14
C VAL A 12 17.25 -3.52 6.80
N THR A 13 18.40 -3.76 6.17
CA THR A 13 18.49 -4.51 4.91
C THR A 13 17.92 -5.91 5.04
N PHE A 14 18.26 -6.66 6.11
CA PHE A 14 17.69 -8.00 6.30
C PHE A 14 16.17 -7.97 6.46
N TYR A 15 15.63 -7.03 7.23
CA TYR A 15 14.19 -6.89 7.37
C TYR A 15 13.51 -6.55 6.04
N VAL A 16 14.10 -5.67 5.24
CA VAL A 16 13.58 -5.33 3.91
C VAL A 16 13.60 -6.55 2.98
N ILE A 17 14.69 -7.31 2.96
CA ILE A 17 14.78 -8.55 2.16
C ILE A 17 13.72 -9.56 2.59
N ALA A 18 13.50 -9.74 3.90
CA ALA A 18 12.45 -10.62 4.40
C ALA A 18 11.05 -10.19 3.92
N CYS A 19 10.75 -8.88 3.93
CA CYS A 19 9.50 -8.35 3.39
C CYS A 19 9.36 -8.59 1.88
N ILE A 20 10.43 -8.35 1.10
CA ILE A 20 10.43 -8.60 -0.35
C ILE A 20 10.16 -10.08 -0.64
N LEU A 21 10.80 -10.99 0.09
CA LEU A 21 10.59 -12.43 -0.06
C LEU A 21 9.15 -12.84 0.26
N LEU A 22 8.54 -12.21 1.27
CA LEU A 22 7.13 -12.46 1.61
C LEU A 22 6.19 -11.99 0.49
N VAL A 23 6.42 -10.79 -0.05
CA VAL A 23 5.67 -10.29 -1.22
C VAL A 23 5.87 -11.22 -2.42
N TYR A 24 7.09 -11.69 -2.63
CA TYR A 24 7.41 -12.60 -3.72
C TYR A 24 6.75 -13.97 -3.55
N ALA A 25 6.61 -14.48 -2.33
CA ALA A 25 5.84 -15.69 -2.06
C ALA A 25 4.37 -15.53 -2.48
N VAL A 26 3.75 -14.40 -2.12
CA VAL A 26 2.37 -14.08 -2.53
C VAL A 26 2.27 -13.97 -4.06
N TYR A 27 3.20 -13.27 -4.69
CA TYR A 27 3.30 -13.20 -6.16
C TYR A 27 3.39 -14.59 -6.79
N SER A 28 4.25 -15.47 -6.26
CA SER A 28 4.41 -16.83 -6.76
C SER A 28 3.14 -17.67 -6.62
N ILE A 29 2.36 -17.50 -5.55
CA ILE A 29 1.07 -18.18 -5.38
C ILE A 29 0.11 -17.76 -6.50
N PHE A 30 -0.09 -16.46 -6.70
CA PHE A 30 -1.00 -15.95 -7.73
C PHE A 30 -0.52 -16.29 -9.14
N GLY A 31 0.79 -16.21 -9.39
CA GLY A 31 1.40 -16.62 -10.65
C GLY A 31 1.13 -18.09 -10.97
N SER A 32 1.32 -18.99 -10.00
CA SER A 32 1.02 -20.41 -10.16
C SER A 32 -0.47 -20.66 -10.40
N ILE A 33 -1.36 -19.96 -9.70
CA ILE A 33 -2.82 -20.08 -9.92
C ILE A 33 -3.21 -19.62 -11.32
N ALA A 34 -2.66 -18.49 -11.79
CA ALA A 34 -2.93 -17.96 -13.13
C ALA A 34 -2.44 -18.93 -14.23
N TYR A 35 -1.23 -19.48 -14.05
CA TYR A 35 -0.67 -20.49 -14.93
C TYR A 35 -1.57 -21.73 -15.00
N LEU A 36 -1.92 -22.31 -13.85
CA LEU A 36 -2.75 -23.51 -13.79
C LEU A 36 -4.15 -23.28 -14.36
N ASN A 37 -4.76 -22.13 -14.10
CA ASN A 37 -6.05 -21.79 -14.71
C ASN A 37 -5.98 -21.78 -16.24
N THR A 38 -4.91 -21.24 -16.80
CA THR A 38 -4.71 -21.21 -18.26
C THR A 38 -4.46 -22.61 -18.80
N TYR A 39 -3.60 -23.38 -18.12
CA TYR A 39 -3.29 -24.76 -18.45
C TYR A 39 -4.56 -25.62 -18.47
N PHE A 40 -5.31 -25.67 -17.37
CA PHE A 40 -6.51 -26.51 -17.28
C PHE A 40 -7.61 -26.10 -18.26
N LYS A 41 -7.82 -24.79 -18.47
CA LYS A 41 -8.77 -24.30 -19.49
C LYS A 41 -8.41 -24.75 -20.89
N THR A 42 -7.12 -24.77 -21.24
CA THR A 42 -6.63 -25.21 -22.55
C THR A 42 -6.99 -26.68 -22.81
N TYR A 43 -7.01 -27.51 -21.77
CA TYR A 43 -7.37 -28.92 -21.85
C TYR A 43 -8.84 -29.21 -21.53
N GLY A 44 -9.71 -28.19 -21.52
CA GLY A 44 -11.15 -28.35 -21.28
C GLY A 44 -11.51 -28.74 -19.84
N THR A 45 -10.61 -28.52 -18.89
CA THR A 45 -10.82 -28.79 -17.47
C THR A 45 -10.79 -27.49 -16.65
N SER A 46 -10.94 -27.59 -15.33
CA SER A 46 -10.86 -26.44 -14.42
C SER A 46 -9.90 -26.71 -13.26
N LEU A 47 -9.44 -25.64 -12.61
CA LEU A 47 -8.60 -25.73 -11.42
C LEU A 47 -9.28 -26.53 -10.30
N GLY A 48 -10.59 -26.36 -10.13
CA GLY A 48 -11.38 -27.08 -9.12
C GLY A 48 -11.50 -28.58 -9.39
N ALA A 49 -11.46 -29.00 -10.67
CA ALA A 49 -11.47 -30.41 -11.04
C ALA A 49 -10.12 -31.10 -10.82
N ASN A 50 -9.02 -30.33 -10.75
CA ASN A 50 -7.66 -30.84 -10.66
C ASN A 50 -6.93 -30.37 -9.39
N LEU A 51 -7.65 -30.20 -8.26
CA LEU A 51 -7.06 -29.70 -7.01
C LEU A 51 -5.93 -30.59 -6.49
N GLY A 52 -6.01 -31.90 -6.74
CA GLY A 52 -4.98 -32.88 -6.34
C GLY A 52 -3.60 -32.56 -6.91
N ASP A 53 -3.53 -32.08 -8.15
CA ASP A 53 -2.26 -31.71 -8.80
C ASP A 53 -1.96 -30.21 -8.62
N ALA A 54 -3.01 -29.38 -8.58
CA ALA A 54 -2.87 -27.94 -8.46
C ALA A 54 -2.26 -27.50 -7.13
N ILE A 55 -2.72 -28.07 -6.01
CA ILE A 55 -2.26 -27.66 -4.67
C ILE A 55 -0.75 -27.94 -4.48
N PRO A 56 -0.23 -29.16 -4.74
CA PRO A 56 1.19 -29.44 -4.63
C PRO A 56 2.04 -28.56 -5.54
N TYR A 57 1.57 -28.25 -6.74
CA TYR A 57 2.27 -27.37 -7.67
C TYR A 57 2.37 -25.94 -7.13
N ILE A 58 1.25 -25.35 -6.68
CA ILE A 58 1.23 -24.01 -6.09
C ILE A 58 2.14 -23.97 -4.86
N LEU A 59 2.08 -24.99 -4.00
CA LEU A 59 2.86 -25.05 -2.77
C LEU A 59 4.35 -25.19 -3.07
N SER A 60 4.74 -26.09 -3.98
CA SER A 60 6.15 -26.32 -4.33
C SER A 60 6.80 -25.08 -4.95
N ASN A 61 6.06 -24.33 -5.76
CA ASN A 61 6.56 -23.07 -6.32
C ASN A 61 6.67 -21.95 -5.28
N SER A 62 5.78 -21.90 -4.28
CA SER A 62 5.68 -20.73 -3.39
C SER A 62 6.36 -20.90 -2.02
N ILE A 63 6.38 -22.12 -1.48
CA ILE A 63 6.76 -22.39 -0.09
C ILE A 63 8.22 -22.04 0.19
N VAL A 64 9.10 -22.21 -0.80
CA VAL A 64 10.52 -21.91 -0.67
C VAL A 64 10.76 -20.43 -0.31
N TYR A 65 9.95 -19.53 -0.87
CA TYR A 65 10.05 -18.10 -0.61
C TYR A 65 9.53 -17.72 0.78
N LEU A 66 8.51 -18.42 1.29
CA LEU A 66 8.08 -18.29 2.68
C LEU A 66 9.17 -18.74 3.65
N ILE A 67 9.79 -19.89 3.37
CA ILE A 67 10.90 -20.41 4.18
C ILE A 67 12.05 -19.40 4.20
N TYR A 68 12.44 -18.88 3.04
CA TYR A 68 13.50 -17.86 2.96
C TYR A 68 13.13 -16.58 3.70
N ALA A 69 11.90 -16.09 3.58
CA ALA A 69 11.45 -14.90 4.31
C ALA A 69 11.58 -15.09 5.83
N ILE A 70 11.16 -16.26 6.34
CA ILE A 70 11.24 -16.61 7.76
C ILE A 70 12.71 -16.71 8.21
N LEU A 71 13.55 -17.41 7.45
CA LEU A 71 14.97 -17.58 7.80
C LEU A 71 15.70 -16.23 7.83
N VAL A 72 15.47 -15.36 6.85
CA VAL A 72 16.07 -14.02 6.82
C VAL A 72 15.55 -13.16 7.98
N PHE A 73 14.25 -13.24 8.30
CA PHE A 73 13.68 -12.53 9.44
C PHE A 73 14.29 -12.99 10.77
N ILE A 74 14.41 -14.30 10.99
CA ILE A 74 15.06 -14.86 12.18
C ILE A 74 16.53 -14.40 12.22
N GLY A 75 17.23 -14.45 11.09
CA GLY A 75 18.60 -13.94 10.99
C GLY A 75 18.73 -12.46 11.38
N ALA A 76 17.77 -11.62 10.96
CA ALA A 76 17.72 -10.20 11.34
C ALA A 76 17.53 -10.01 12.85
N VAL A 77 16.61 -10.78 13.45
CA VAL A 77 16.33 -10.74 14.90
C VAL A 77 17.56 -11.17 15.69
N VAL A 78 18.17 -12.30 15.34
CA VAL A 78 19.39 -12.79 15.99
C VAL A 78 20.53 -11.78 15.84
N TYR A 79 20.69 -11.18 14.66
CA TYR A 79 21.69 -10.14 14.44
C TYR A 79 21.50 -8.92 15.35
N ASP A 80 20.26 -8.47 15.54
CA ASP A 80 19.98 -7.36 16.47
C ASP A 80 20.16 -7.75 17.93
N GLU A 81 19.86 -8.99 18.31
CA GLU A 81 20.17 -9.50 19.66
C GLU A 81 21.68 -9.53 19.93
N VAL A 82 22.48 -10.03 18.98
CA VAL A 82 23.95 -10.01 19.07
C VAL A 82 24.46 -8.57 19.16
N ARG A 83 23.91 -7.64 18.38
CA ARG A 83 24.30 -6.23 18.46
C ARG A 83 23.95 -5.59 19.80
N ALA A 84 22.88 -6.04 20.45
CA ALA A 84 22.43 -5.54 21.74
C ALA A 84 23.39 -5.92 22.89
N LEU A 85 24.28 -6.90 22.66
CA LEU A 85 25.33 -7.24 23.63
C LEU A 85 26.39 -6.14 23.74
N ASN A 86 26.65 -5.40 22.65
CA ASN A 86 27.61 -4.31 22.67
C ASN A 86 26.95 -2.99 23.12
N PRO A 87 27.35 -2.39 24.25
CA PRO A 87 26.77 -1.14 24.75
C PRO A 87 26.94 0.04 23.79
N ALA A 88 27.96 0.05 22.92
CA ALA A 88 28.16 1.10 21.92
C ALA A 88 27.02 1.19 20.89
N ASN A 89 26.32 0.06 20.66
CA ASN A 89 25.20 -0.02 19.72
C ASN A 89 23.87 0.41 20.32
N CYS A 90 23.80 0.68 21.62
CA CYS A 90 22.58 1.06 22.31
C CYS A 90 22.52 2.58 22.49
N TYR A 91 21.32 3.15 22.48
CA TYR A 91 21.14 4.53 22.92
C TYR A 91 21.29 4.64 24.43
N THR A 92 21.97 5.68 24.88
CA THR A 92 21.98 6.08 26.28
C THR A 92 20.61 6.66 26.68
N LYS A 93 20.31 6.69 27.99
CA LYS A 93 19.07 7.29 28.49
C LYS A 93 18.92 8.76 28.10
N ALA A 94 20.03 9.51 28.08
CA ALA A 94 20.04 10.90 27.65
C ALA A 94 19.74 11.08 26.16
N GLU A 95 20.32 10.23 25.29
CA GLU A 95 20.04 10.25 23.85
C GLU A 95 18.56 9.88 23.54
N LEU A 96 17.98 8.94 24.29
CA LEU A 96 16.55 8.58 24.17
C LEU A 96 15.65 9.75 24.57
N ALA A 97 15.90 10.39 25.72
CA ALA A 97 15.12 11.53 26.18
C ALA A 97 15.21 12.72 25.20
N ALA A 98 16.38 12.97 24.62
CA ALA A 98 16.56 14.01 23.60
C ALA A 98 15.75 13.69 22.32
N LYS A 99 15.75 12.43 21.86
CA LYS A 99 14.96 12.01 20.70
C LYS A 99 13.45 12.08 20.93
N GLU A 100 12.99 11.71 22.12
CA GLU A 100 11.57 11.83 22.47
C GLU A 100 11.13 13.30 22.53
N ALA A 101 11.95 14.18 23.10
CA ALA A 101 11.69 15.62 23.11
C ALA A 101 11.67 16.22 21.70
N GLU A 102 12.59 15.81 20.82
CA GLU A 102 12.62 16.24 19.42
C GLU A 102 11.38 15.73 18.64
N ALA A 103 10.96 14.49 18.88
CA ALA A 103 9.77 13.92 18.28
C ALA A 103 8.50 14.68 18.68
N LYS A 104 8.34 14.99 19.98
CA LYS A 104 7.21 15.82 20.47
C LYS A 104 7.18 17.20 19.84
N LYS A 105 8.35 17.87 19.74
CA LYS A 105 8.43 19.18 19.06
C LYS A 105 8.04 19.10 17.59
N LYS A 106 8.46 18.05 16.87
CA LYS A 106 8.07 17.82 15.46
C LYS A 106 6.58 17.55 15.33
N GLU A 107 5.98 16.81 16.26
CA GLU A 107 4.55 16.53 16.28
C GLU A 107 3.72 17.78 16.59
N GLU A 108 4.13 18.57 17.58
CA GLU A 108 3.54 19.88 17.89
C GLU A 108 3.66 20.85 16.70
N ALA A 109 4.80 20.88 16.01
CA ALA A 109 4.97 21.70 14.81
C ALA A 109 4.05 21.24 13.66
N LYS A 110 3.88 19.92 13.47
CA LYS A 110 2.92 19.38 12.49
C LYS A 110 1.48 19.68 12.87
N ALA A 111 1.11 19.60 14.14
CA ALA A 111 -0.22 19.94 14.64
C ALA A 111 -0.50 21.44 14.46
N LYS A 112 0.44 22.32 14.80
CA LYS A 112 0.33 23.76 14.57
C LYS A 112 0.21 24.10 13.09
N ALA A 113 1.02 23.46 12.23
CA ALA A 113 0.92 23.64 10.78
C ALA A 113 -0.43 23.14 10.22
N ALA A 114 -0.99 22.05 10.76
CA ALA A 114 -2.31 21.56 10.37
C ALA A 114 -3.44 22.52 10.81
N VAL A 115 -3.35 23.08 12.02
CA VAL A 115 -4.31 24.08 12.52
C VAL A 115 -4.21 25.37 11.70
N GLU A 116 -3.01 25.88 11.41
CA GLU A 116 -2.84 27.09 10.58
C GLU A 116 -3.38 26.89 9.15
N LYS A 117 -3.16 25.71 8.58
CA LYS A 117 -3.70 25.35 7.26
C LYS A 117 -5.22 25.21 7.27
N ALA A 118 -5.82 24.77 8.38
CA ALA A 118 -7.27 24.71 8.56
C ALA A 118 -7.87 26.12 8.79
N SER A 119 -7.22 26.98 9.57
CA SER A 119 -7.65 28.36 9.83
C SER A 119 -7.59 29.23 8.57
N LYS A 120 -6.55 29.10 7.73
CA LYS A 120 -6.49 29.78 6.43
C LYS A 120 -7.59 29.32 5.47
N LYS A 121 -7.92 28.01 5.49
CA LYS A 121 -9.01 27.45 4.68
C LYS A 121 -10.41 27.88 5.17
N ALA A 122 -10.56 28.18 6.46
CA ALA A 122 -11.79 28.74 7.02
C ALA A 122 -11.92 30.26 6.75
N ALA A 123 -10.82 31.02 6.79
CA ALA A 123 -10.83 32.44 6.49
C ALA A 123 -11.08 32.75 5.00
N GLU A 124 -10.74 31.83 4.09
CA GLU A 124 -11.08 31.93 2.66
C GLU A 124 -12.55 31.57 2.37
N ALA A 125 -13.28 31.01 3.35
CA ALA A 125 -14.71 30.70 3.26
C ALA A 125 -15.62 31.79 3.85
N GLU A 126 -15.07 32.84 4.50
CA GLU A 126 -15.80 34.01 4.99
C GLU A 126 -15.30 35.29 4.28
N ALA A 127 -15.41 35.34 2.95
CA ALA A 127 -15.58 36.62 2.24
C ALA A 127 -17.09 36.84 2.06
N PRO A 128 -17.60 38.05 2.35
CA PRO A 128 -19.02 38.30 2.49
C PRO A 128 -19.74 38.07 1.17
N VAL A 129 -20.88 37.39 1.25
CA VAL A 129 -21.93 37.40 0.24
C VAL A 129 -22.30 38.87 -0.04
N PRO A 130 -22.17 39.39 -1.27
CA PRO A 130 -23.00 40.50 -1.70
C PRO A 130 -24.33 39.90 -2.17
N GLU A 131 -25.36 40.06 -1.36
CA GLU A 131 -26.74 40.18 -1.85
C GLU A 131 -26.84 41.46 -2.68
N GLU A 132 -27.32 41.32 -3.92
CA GLU A 132 -28.26 42.20 -4.68
C GLU A 132 -28.09 41.83 -6.18
N ASP A 133 -28.94 41.02 -6.79
CA ASP A 133 -30.32 41.24 -7.28
C ASP A 133 -30.36 41.79 -8.73
N GLU A 134 -31.42 41.43 -9.46
CA GLU A 134 -31.78 41.61 -10.89
C GLU A 134 -31.23 40.55 -11.89
N ALA A 135 -31.98 39.53 -12.30
CA ALA A 135 -33.26 39.47 -13.06
C ALA A 135 -33.12 39.71 -14.58
N ASP A 136 -33.07 38.62 -15.36
CA ASP A 136 -33.87 38.41 -16.60
C ASP A 136 -33.68 36.92 -17.04
N LYS A 137 -34.70 36.04 -16.90
CA LYS A 137 -35.66 35.58 -17.94
C LYS A 137 -34.97 34.90 -19.15
N ALA A 138 -35.32 33.73 -19.67
CA ALA A 138 -36.49 32.84 -19.60
C ALA A 138 -35.97 31.44 -20.05
N ALA A 139 -36.25 30.34 -19.38
CA ALA A 139 -37.40 29.45 -19.60
C ALA A 139 -37.66 29.00 -21.06
N GLU A 140 -37.35 27.72 -21.28
CA GLU A 140 -38.11 26.70 -22.04
C GLU A 140 -38.01 26.50 -23.57
N LYS A 141 -37.86 25.19 -23.92
CA LYS A 141 -38.35 24.44 -25.11
C LYS A 141 -37.57 24.67 -26.42
N GLU A 142 -37.30 23.71 -27.31
CA GLU A 142 -37.93 22.44 -27.80
C GLU A 142 -36.76 21.53 -28.30
N ALA A 143 -36.68 20.20 -28.16
CA ALA A 143 -37.53 19.11 -28.64
C ALA A 143 -37.78 19.10 -30.18
N GLU A 144 -37.19 18.10 -30.84
CA GLU A 144 -37.56 17.45 -32.12
C GLU A 144 -37.30 18.13 -33.48
N SER A 145 -36.47 17.44 -34.26
CA SER A 145 -36.59 17.18 -35.72
C SER A 145 -35.66 15.99 -35.98
N GLU A 146 -36.16 14.76 -35.91
CA GLU A 146 -36.65 13.96 -37.04
C GLU A 146 -35.61 13.78 -38.17
N THR A 147 -35.01 12.59 -38.31
CA THR A 147 -35.41 11.40 -39.13
C THR A 147 -35.28 11.59 -40.64
N GLU A 148 -34.44 10.77 -41.28
CA GLU A 148 -34.74 9.92 -42.47
C GLU A 148 -33.41 9.29 -42.96
N THR A 149 -33.21 7.97 -42.76
CA THR A 149 -33.31 6.87 -43.76
C THR A 149 -32.25 6.95 -44.87
N GLU A 150 -31.54 5.89 -45.24
CA GLU A 150 -32.11 4.62 -45.71
C GLU A 150 -31.06 3.50 -45.71
N ALA A 151 -31.55 2.26 -45.55
CA ALA A 151 -30.79 1.03 -45.59
C ALA A 151 -31.07 0.25 -46.89
N LYS A 152 -30.13 -0.66 -47.20
CA LYS A 152 -30.15 -1.78 -48.18
C LYS A 152 -29.53 -1.49 -49.56
N ASP A 153 -28.54 -2.31 -49.89
CA ASP A 153 -28.73 -3.28 -50.96
C ASP A 153 -27.94 -4.57 -50.67
N ALA A 154 -28.58 -5.68 -51.06
CA ALA A 154 -28.10 -7.03 -50.99
C ALA A 154 -28.01 -7.56 -52.42
N GLU A 155 -26.86 -8.13 -52.80
CA GLU A 155 -26.76 -9.27 -53.72
C GLU A 155 -25.41 -9.97 -53.52
#